data_AF-A0A8X6UCB7-F1
#
_entry.id   AF-A0A8X6UCB7-F1
#
_cell.length_a   1.000
_cell.length_b   1.000
_cell.length_c   1.000
_cell.angle_alpha   90.00
_cell.angle_beta   90.00
_cell.angle_gamma   90.00
#
_symmetry.space_group_name_H-M   'P 1'
#
loop_
_entity.id
_entity.type
_entity.pdbx_description
1 polymer ?
#
loop_
_entity_poly.entity_id
_entity_poly.type
_entity_poly.pdbx_seq_one_letter_code
_entity_poly.pdbx_strand_id
1 'polypeptide(L)'
;KKVASSRICRCENGGVCNDEGKCTCPQGTTGEICQRYSIVFCPDPGPIPFGIRRNGDGSIIESVQVYTAGQIVFYSCREGYELRGNEAITCLRTRAWSNKIITCLRTRAWSNKKPRCLKRPIVGSRGKEIISSFRVSNILR
;
A
#
# COMPACT_ATOMS: atom_id res chain seq x y z
N LYS A 1 21.47 -61.30 5.68
CA LYS A 1 22.01 -59.92 5.82
C LYS A 1 20.93 -58.96 5.35
N LYS A 2 20.15 -58.35 6.27
CA LYS A 2 19.21 -57.29 5.88
C LYS A 2 20.06 -56.11 5.43
N VAL A 3 20.07 -55.84 4.13
CA VAL A 3 20.66 -54.60 3.60
C VAL A 3 19.91 -53.48 4.29
N ALA A 4 20.59 -52.73 5.16
CA ALA A 4 20.04 -51.52 5.76
C ALA A 4 19.58 -50.65 4.59
N SER A 5 18.28 -50.34 4.55
CA SER A 5 17.68 -49.49 3.54
C SER A 5 18.46 -48.19 3.52
N SER A 6 19.40 -48.07 2.57
CA SER A 6 20.16 -46.85 2.35
C SER A 6 19.12 -45.77 2.09
N ARG A 7 19.00 -44.78 2.99
CA ARG A 7 18.08 -43.67 2.80
C ARG A 7 18.59 -42.85 1.61
N ILE A 8 18.22 -43.26 0.40
CA ILE A 8 18.55 -42.56 -0.83
C ILE A 8 17.77 -41.26 -0.81
N CYS A 9 18.49 -40.16 -0.70
CA CYS A 9 17.92 -38.83 -0.77
C CYS A 9 17.37 -38.55 -2.16
N ARG A 10 16.12 -38.09 -2.22
CA ARG A 10 15.44 -37.71 -3.47
C ARG A 10 15.00 -36.25 -3.45
N CYS A 11 15.85 -35.38 -2.90
CA CYS A 11 15.53 -33.96 -2.80
C CYS A 11 15.36 -33.36 -4.20
N GLU A 12 14.26 -32.65 -4.41
CA GLU A 12 13.92 -31.94 -5.63
C GLU A 12 14.26 -30.44 -5.49
N ASN A 13 14.16 -29.69 -6.60
CA ASN A 13 14.30 -28.23 -6.63
C ASN A 13 15.58 -27.67 -5.96
N GLY A 14 16.69 -28.41 -6.02
CA GLY A 14 17.97 -28.01 -5.43
C GLY A 14 18.07 -28.18 -3.92
N GLY A 15 17.22 -29.02 -3.32
CA GLY A 15 17.33 -29.41 -1.91
C GLY A 15 18.64 -30.15 -1.61
N VAL A 16 19.23 -29.86 -0.45
CA VAL A 16 20.46 -30.50 0.03
C VAL A 16 20.10 -31.58 1.04
N CYS A 17 20.67 -32.77 0.91
CA CYS A 17 20.39 -33.86 1.84
C CYS A 17 21.41 -33.96 2.96
N ASN A 18 20.96 -34.31 4.16
CA ASN A 18 21.83 -34.66 5.28
C ASN A 18 22.05 -36.19 5.40
N ASP A 19 22.96 -36.60 6.28
CA ASP A 19 23.31 -38.01 6.51
C ASP A 19 22.15 -38.86 7.06
N GLU A 20 21.10 -38.23 7.57
CA GLU A 20 19.88 -38.89 8.06
C GLU A 20 18.84 -39.13 6.94
N GLY A 21 19.12 -38.71 5.71
CA GLY A 21 18.20 -38.84 4.58
C GLY A 21 17.10 -37.78 4.54
N LYS A 22 17.26 -36.65 5.25
CA LYS A 22 16.33 -35.53 5.29
C LYS A 22 16.80 -34.40 4.38
N CYS A 23 15.87 -33.83 3.61
CA CYS A 23 16.14 -32.70 2.73
C CYS A 23 16.02 -31.36 3.47
N THR A 24 17.03 -30.51 3.31
CA THR A 24 16.97 -29.08 3.60
C THR A 24 16.60 -28.33 2.32
N CYS A 25 15.48 -27.61 2.36
CA CYS A 25 14.92 -26.97 1.18
C CYS A 25 15.41 -25.53 0.99
N PRO A 26 15.79 -25.13 -0.23
CA PRO A 26 16.13 -23.74 -0.54
C PRO A 26 14.92 -22.82 -0.44
N GLN A 27 15.17 -21.51 -0.30
CA GLN A 27 14.12 -20.50 -0.13
C GLN A 27 13.10 -20.55 -1.28
N GLY A 28 11.81 -20.65 -0.92
CA GLY A 28 10.71 -20.75 -1.88
C GLY A 28 10.27 -22.18 -2.16
N THR A 29 10.86 -23.19 -1.51
CA THR A 29 10.40 -24.59 -1.57
C THR A 29 10.15 -25.17 -0.18
N THR A 30 9.30 -26.18 -0.10
CA THR A 30 8.90 -26.88 1.14
C THR A 30 8.47 -28.32 0.85
N GLY A 31 8.32 -29.13 1.89
CA GLY A 31 8.01 -30.56 1.80
C GLY A 31 9.19 -31.45 2.17
N GLU A 32 8.92 -32.75 2.33
CA GLU A 32 9.93 -33.74 2.75
C GLU A 32 11.08 -33.89 1.75
N ILE A 33 10.80 -33.67 0.47
CA ILE A 33 11.78 -33.70 -0.61
C ILE A 33 11.79 -32.37 -1.40
N CYS A 34 11.33 -31.27 -0.81
CA CYS A 34 11.28 -29.95 -1.45
C CYS A 34 10.43 -29.87 -2.72
N GLN A 35 9.42 -30.73 -2.83
CA GLN A 35 8.54 -30.86 -4.00
C GLN A 35 7.48 -29.76 -4.12
N ARG A 36 7.26 -28.93 -3.08
CA ARG A 36 6.23 -27.88 -3.09
C ARG A 36 6.88 -26.51 -3.17
N TYR A 37 6.36 -25.64 -4.03
CA TYR A 37 6.70 -24.22 -3.97
C TYR A 37 5.99 -23.54 -2.80
N SER A 38 6.76 -22.85 -1.95
CA SER A 38 6.21 -22.01 -0.89
C SER A 38 5.87 -20.65 -1.46
N ILE A 39 4.57 -20.39 -1.63
CA ILE A 39 4.10 -19.05 -2.00
C ILE A 39 4.32 -18.13 -0.80
N VAL A 40 5.10 -17.08 -1.01
CA VAL A 40 5.42 -16.07 -0.01
C VAL A 40 4.36 -14.98 -0.10
N PHE A 41 3.74 -14.69 1.04
CA PHE A 41 2.79 -13.61 1.19
C PHE A 41 3.32 -12.55 2.17
N CYS A 42 3.02 -11.28 1.91
CA CYS A 42 3.17 -10.18 2.85
C CYS A 42 1.80 -9.72 3.36
N PRO A 43 1.69 -9.40 4.67
CA PRO A 43 0.46 -8.86 5.23
C PRO A 43 0.18 -7.45 4.68
N ASP A 44 -1.08 -7.03 4.78
CA ASP A 44 -1.44 -5.66 4.41
C ASP A 44 -0.60 -4.66 5.23
N PRO A 45 0.05 -3.67 4.57
CA PRO A 45 0.84 -2.67 5.27
C PRO A 45 -0.01 -1.77 6.18
N GLY A 46 -1.32 -1.78 6.04
CA GLY A 46 -2.23 -0.90 6.77
C GLY A 46 -2.40 0.46 6.09
N PRO A 47 -3.44 1.21 6.46
CA PRO A 47 -3.66 2.56 5.95
C PRO A 47 -2.62 3.54 6.52
N ILE A 48 -2.27 4.55 5.73
CA ILE A 48 -1.46 5.67 6.19
C ILE A 48 -2.35 6.91 6.41
N PRO A 49 -2.29 7.60 7.57
CA PRO A 49 -3.07 8.80 7.81
C PRO A 49 -2.78 9.88 6.76
N PHE A 50 -3.84 10.45 6.18
CA PHE A 50 -3.75 11.45 5.10
C PHE A 50 -3.00 11.01 3.85
N GLY A 51 -2.74 9.71 3.69
CA GLY A 51 -2.12 9.15 2.50
C GLY A 51 -3.08 8.33 1.65
N ILE A 52 -2.56 7.93 0.50
CA ILE A 52 -3.23 7.16 -0.54
C ILE A 52 -2.27 6.06 -0.95
N ARG A 53 -2.77 4.83 -1.04
CA ARG A 53 -2.00 3.64 -1.42
C ARG A 53 -2.44 3.19 -2.81
N ARG A 54 -1.49 2.78 -3.64
CA ARG A 54 -1.74 2.24 -4.98
C ARG A 54 -0.99 0.95 -5.21
N ASN A 55 -1.60 0.04 -5.95
CA ASN A 55 -0.93 -1.15 -6.46
C ASN A 55 0.04 -0.79 -7.58
N GLY A 56 0.86 -1.76 -7.99
CA GLY A 56 1.77 -1.61 -9.13
C GLY A 56 1.09 -1.29 -10.46
N ASP A 57 -0.20 -1.60 -10.60
CA ASP A 57 -1.04 -1.25 -11.75
C ASP A 57 -1.68 0.15 -11.65
N GLY A 58 -1.43 0.87 -10.56
CA GLY A 58 -1.97 2.21 -10.29
C GLY A 58 -3.36 2.22 -9.63
N SER A 59 -4.01 1.07 -9.45
CA SER A 59 -5.31 0.96 -8.78
C SER A 59 -5.23 1.43 -7.33
N ILE A 60 -6.24 2.18 -6.87
CA ILE A 60 -6.30 2.68 -5.49
C ILE A 60 -6.67 1.54 -4.55
N ILE A 61 -5.94 1.42 -3.44
CA ILE A 61 -6.16 0.37 -2.44
C ILE A 61 -7.02 0.93 -1.30
N GLU A 62 -8.31 0.64 -1.33
CA GLU A 62 -9.29 1.09 -0.32
C GLU A 62 -9.55 0.07 0.80
N SER A 63 -9.17 -1.20 0.60
CA SER A 63 -9.41 -2.30 1.52
C SER A 63 -8.12 -3.07 1.86
N VAL A 64 -8.23 -4.02 2.80
CA VAL A 64 -7.13 -4.92 3.18
C VAL A 64 -6.79 -5.84 2.01
N GLN A 65 -5.51 -5.93 1.65
CA GLN A 65 -5.02 -6.80 0.58
C GLN A 65 -3.83 -7.67 1.03
N VAL A 66 -3.65 -8.80 0.34
CA VAL A 66 -2.52 -9.71 0.54
C VAL A 66 -1.64 -9.65 -0.70
N TYR A 67 -0.33 -9.60 -0.49
CA TYR A 67 0.63 -9.41 -1.56
C TYR A 67 1.55 -10.60 -1.69
N THR A 68 1.89 -10.99 -2.91
CA THR A 68 2.89 -12.01 -3.22
C THR A 68 4.28 -11.39 -3.39
N ALA A 69 5.31 -12.19 -3.19
CA ALA A 69 6.70 -11.71 -3.34
C ALA A 69 6.93 -11.06 -4.72
N GLY A 70 7.52 -9.87 -4.71
CA GLY A 70 7.77 -9.04 -5.88
C GLY A 70 6.71 -7.97 -6.13
N GLN A 71 5.53 -8.05 -5.53
CA GLN A 71 4.51 -7.00 -5.67
C GLN A 71 4.91 -5.72 -4.93
N ILE A 72 4.51 -4.58 -5.50
CA ILE A 72 4.87 -3.25 -5.04
C ILE A 72 3.62 -2.46 -4.65
N VAL A 73 3.71 -1.74 -3.53
CA VAL A 73 2.72 -0.75 -3.09
C VAL A 73 3.35 0.63 -3.14
N PHE A 74 2.69 1.54 -3.85
CA PHE A 74 3.07 2.94 -3.97
C PHE A 74 2.26 3.82 -3.01
N TYR A 75 2.89 4.83 -2.45
CA TYR A 75 2.31 5.77 -1.51
C TYR A 75 2.35 7.19 -2.06
N SER A 76 1.27 7.92 -1.80
CA SER A 76 1.17 9.35 -2.06
C SER A 76 0.41 10.02 -0.93
N CYS A 77 0.59 11.33 -0.76
CA CYS A 77 -0.10 12.10 0.27
C CYS A 77 -1.24 12.93 -0.34
N ARG A 78 -2.29 13.15 0.45
CA ARG A 78 -3.37 14.08 0.09
C ARG A 78 -2.83 15.51 0.01
N GLU A 79 -3.60 16.37 -0.65
CA GLU A 79 -3.24 17.77 -0.82
C GLU A 79 -2.92 18.44 0.53
N GLY A 80 -1.81 19.18 0.56
CA GLY A 80 -1.33 19.85 1.76
C GLY A 80 -0.43 19.00 2.66
N TYR A 81 -0.22 17.72 2.34
CA TYR A 81 0.70 16.82 3.04
C TYR A 81 1.87 16.39 2.14
N GLU A 82 3.01 16.13 2.76
CA GLU A 82 4.23 15.65 2.10
C GLU A 82 4.64 14.30 2.68
N LEU A 83 5.07 13.39 1.81
CA LEU A 83 5.49 12.05 2.17
C LEU A 83 6.88 12.09 2.82
N ARG A 84 7.04 11.48 4.00
CA ARG A 84 8.34 11.43 4.69
C ARG A 84 8.93 10.04 4.72
N GLY A 85 9.52 9.63 3.60
CA GLY A 85 10.32 8.40 3.45
C GLY A 85 10.12 7.74 2.09
N ASN A 86 10.11 6.41 2.04
CA ASN A 86 9.97 5.60 0.83
C ASN A 86 8.59 5.67 0.16
N GLU A 87 8.55 6.20 -1.04
CA GLU A 87 7.36 6.25 -1.90
C GLU A 87 6.82 4.87 -2.30
N ALA A 88 7.63 3.82 -2.17
CA ALA A 88 7.23 2.46 -2.49
C ALA A 88 7.81 1.42 -1.54
N ILE A 89 7.06 0.35 -1.33
CA ILE A 89 7.51 -0.87 -0.64
C ILE A 89 7.28 -2.09 -1.51
N THR A 90 8.18 -3.06 -1.44
CA THR A 90 8.10 -4.32 -2.19
C THR A 90 7.94 -5.48 -1.23
N CYS A 91 7.05 -6.43 -1.53
CA CYS A 91 6.93 -7.66 -0.76
C CYS A 91 8.14 -8.55 -1.03
N LEU A 92 8.97 -8.78 -0.01
CA LEU A 92 10.17 -9.59 -0.14
C LEU A 92 9.86 -11.08 0.02
N ARG A 93 10.74 -11.94 -0.51
CA ARG A 93 10.69 -13.40 -0.34
C ARG A 93 10.81 -13.85 1.14
N THR A 94 11.13 -12.93 2.04
CA THR A 94 11.21 -13.12 3.50
C THR A 94 9.85 -12.94 4.20
N ARG A 95 8.75 -12.71 3.46
CA ARG A 95 7.41 -12.36 4.00
C ARG A 95 7.37 -11.00 4.70
N ALA A 96 8.37 -10.16 4.47
CA ALA A 96 8.46 -8.81 4.99
C ALA A 96 8.45 -7.78 3.87
N TRP A 97 8.08 -6.55 4.21
CA TRP A 97 8.17 -5.42 3.28
C TRP A 97 9.60 -4.87 3.22
N SER A 98 10.02 -4.42 2.03
CA SER A 98 11.39 -3.93 1.79
C SER A 98 11.78 -2.74 2.65
N ASN A 99 10.82 -1.87 2.99
CA ASN A 99 11.04 -0.70 3.81
C ASN A 99 9.89 -0.54 4.82
N LYS A 100 10.15 0.19 5.90
CA LYS A 100 9.10 0.63 6.82
C LYS A 100 8.22 1.69 6.15
N ILE A 101 6.92 1.55 6.38
CA ILE A 101 5.89 2.47 5.92
C ILE A 101 6.07 3.81 6.59
N ILE A 102 5.77 4.87 5.86
CA ILE A 102 6.08 6.23 6.25
C ILE A 102 4.87 7.16 6.22
N THR A 103 5.00 8.25 6.95
CA THR A 103 3.90 9.14 7.32
C THR A 103 3.77 10.32 6.36
N CYS A 104 2.52 10.77 6.18
CA CYS A 104 2.21 12.02 5.52
C CYS A 104 2.20 13.15 6.56
N LEU A 105 3.09 14.13 6.42
CA LEU A 105 3.17 15.28 7.32
C LEU A 105 2.59 16.53 6.65
N ARG A 106 1.82 17.32 7.41
CA ARG A 106 1.24 18.56 6.89
C ARG A 106 2.35 19.54 6.52
N THR A 107 2.29 20.08 5.32
CA THR A 107 3.25 21.07 4.84
C THR A 107 3.00 22.44 5.48
N ARG A 108 4.09 23.16 5.78
CA ARG A 108 4.02 24.55 6.26
C ARG A 108 3.45 25.48 5.19
N ALA A 109 3.76 25.22 3.92
CA ALA A 109 3.23 25.96 2.79
C ALA A 109 1.69 25.90 2.73
N TRP A 110 1.08 24.72 2.95
CA TRP A 110 -0.38 24.59 3.01
C TRP A 110 -1.00 25.28 4.23
N SER A 111 -0.32 25.20 5.37
CA SER A 111 -0.79 25.87 6.60
C SER A 111 -0.88 27.39 6.43
N ASN A 112 -0.06 27.97 5.55
CA ASN A 112 -0.05 29.40 5.24
C ASN A 112 -0.91 29.78 4.01
N LYS A 113 -1.47 28.79 3.29
CA LYS A 113 -2.46 29.07 2.23
C LYS A 113 -3.79 29.40 2.91
N LYS A 114 -4.07 30.69 3.11
CA LYS A 114 -5.45 31.13 3.38
C LYS A 114 -6.33 30.62 2.23
N PRO A 115 -7.42 29.86 2.50
CA PRO A 115 -8.34 29.48 1.45
C PRO A 115 -8.85 30.77 0.82
N ARG A 116 -8.54 30.99 -0.46
CA ARG A 116 -9.15 32.09 -1.21
C ARG A 116 -10.63 31.77 -1.26
N CYS A 117 -11.48 32.64 -0.72
CA CYS A 117 -12.89 32.60 -1.05
C CYS A 117 -12.97 32.65 -2.58
N LEU A 118 -13.33 31.52 -3.21
CA LEU A 118 -13.71 31.51 -4.61
C LEU A 118 -14.95 32.38 -4.66
N LYS A 119 -14.79 33.66 -5.07
CA LYS A 119 -15.93 34.48 -5.45
C LYS A 119 -16.71 33.61 -6.43
N ARG A 120 -17.95 33.24 -6.08
CA ARG A 120 -18.81 32.51 -7.01
C ARG A 120 -18.74 33.24 -8.35
N PRO A 121 -18.57 32.55 -9.50
CA PRO A 121 -18.72 33.21 -10.78
C PRO A 121 -20.09 33.89 -10.77
N ILE A 122 -20.10 35.22 -10.88
CA ILE A 122 -21.32 35.94 -11.15
C ILE A 122 -21.68 35.54 -12.58
N VAL A 123 -22.53 34.52 -12.73
CA VAL A 123 -23.21 34.27 -14.02
C VAL A 123 -24.07 35.51 -14.23
N GLY A 124 -23.63 36.36 -15.17
CA GLY A 124 -24.28 37.60 -15.52
C GLY A 124 -25.74 37.38 -15.86
N SER A 125 -26.58 38.13 -15.17
CA SER A 125 -27.99 38.31 -15.40
C SER A 125 -28.24 38.78 -16.84
N ARG A 126 -29.03 38.05 -17.62
CA ARG A 126 -29.89 38.71 -18.60
C ARG A 126 -31.14 39.16 -17.85
N GLY A 127 -31.25 40.47 -17.61
CA GLY A 127 -32.53 41.11 -17.31
C GLY A 127 -32.52 42.11 -16.15
N LYS A 128 -32.20 43.36 -16.50
CA LYS A 128 -32.64 44.62 -15.86
C LYS A 128 -32.15 44.92 -14.43
N GLU A 129 -31.21 45.85 -14.36
CA GLU A 129 -31.00 46.69 -13.18
C GLU A 129 -32.29 47.45 -12.86
N ILE A 130 -32.86 47.18 -11.70
CA ILE A 130 -33.79 48.09 -11.04
C ILE A 130 -33.29 48.20 -9.61
N ILE A 131 -32.86 49.41 -9.25
CA ILE A 131 -32.55 49.80 -7.88
C ILE A 131 -33.81 49.53 -7.06
N SER A 132 -33.77 48.48 -6.23
CA SER A 132 -34.90 48.08 -5.39
C SER A 132 -34.36 47.69 -4.03
N SER A 133 -34.38 48.69 -3.14
CA SER A 133 -34.50 48.64 -1.68
C SER A 133 -34.13 47.33 -0.96
N PHE A 134 -33.21 47.46 -0.01
CA PHE A 134 -32.97 46.55 1.10
C PHE A 134 -34.26 45.89 1.62
N ARG A 135 -34.27 44.55 1.65
CA ARG A 135 -35.09 43.78 2.61
C ARG A 135 -34.17 42.84 3.39
N VAL A 136 -33.79 43.30 4.58
CA VAL A 136 -33.36 42.41 5.66
C VAL A 136 -34.63 41.91 6.33
N SER A 137 -35.01 40.65 6.09
CA SER A 137 -35.99 39.98 6.93
C SER A 137 -35.24 39.28 8.05
N ASN A 138 -35.32 39.84 9.26
CA ASN A 138 -35.37 39.10 10.50
C ASN A 138 -36.09 39.97 11.54
N ILE A 139 -37.32 39.56 11.87
CA ILE A 139 -38.09 40.04 13.02
C ILE A 139 -37.67 39.21 14.24
N LEU A 140 -37.44 39.92 15.35
CA LEU A 140 -37.04 39.45 16.67
C LEU A 140 -37.91 38.31 17.25
N ARG A 141 -37.28 37.26 17.77
CA ARG A 141 -37.15 36.98 19.22
C ARG A 141 -36.18 35.83 19.48
#